data_AF-A0A7S2HNV2-F1
#
_entry.id   AF-A0A7S2HNV2-F1
#
_cell.length_a   1.000
_cell.length_b   1.000
_cell.length_c   1.000
_cell.angle_alpha   90.00
_cell.angle_beta   90.00
_cell.angle_gamma   90.00
#
_symmetry.space_group_name_H-M   'P 1'
#
loop_
_entity.id
_entity.type
_entity.pdbx_description
1 polymer ?
#
loop_
_entity_poly.entity_id
_entity_poly.type
_entity_poly.pdbx_seq_one_letter_code
_entity_poly.pdbx_strand_id
1 'polypeptide(L)'
;QEALRSRRRLFVCGLALDFCVLDTCLNALDAGFSSVLLILDAARAAHIPGVGAHGSGFLTPPASVLAKLRDAGVLLGSIESVCGADLLHCPCTLGLNLLRPH
;
A
#
# COMPACT_ATOMS: atom_id res chain seq x y z
N GLN A 1 18.48 5.26 -8.49
CA GLN A 1 17.61 6.46 -8.57
C GLN A 1 17.37 6.95 -10.01
N GLU A 2 18.12 6.49 -11.02
CA GLU A 2 17.91 6.85 -12.45
C GLU A 2 16.46 6.69 -12.93
N ALA A 3 15.81 5.57 -12.56
CA ALA A 3 14.45 5.23 -13.00
C ALA A 3 13.35 6.18 -12.47
N LEU A 4 13.65 6.98 -11.43
CA LEU A 4 12.68 7.82 -10.73
C LEU A 4 12.77 9.31 -11.10
N ARG A 5 13.84 9.74 -11.77
CA ARG A 5 14.16 11.17 -12.02
C ARG A 5 13.05 11.99 -12.68
N SER A 6 12.23 11.37 -13.54
CA SER A 6 11.15 12.06 -14.26
C SER A 6 9.75 11.77 -13.73
N ARG A 7 9.63 10.95 -12.67
CA ARG A 7 8.34 10.52 -12.13
C ARG A 7 7.92 11.45 -10.99
N ARG A 8 6.69 11.95 -11.07
CA ARG A 8 6.13 12.87 -10.05
C ARG A 8 5.14 12.20 -9.11
N ARG A 9 4.54 11.09 -9.53
CA ARG A 9 3.53 10.34 -8.78
C ARG A 9 4.06 8.95 -8.51
N LEU A 10 3.97 8.51 -7.26
CA LEU A 10 4.35 7.17 -6.85
C LEU A 10 3.11 6.41 -6.38
N PHE A 11 2.96 5.19 -6.87
CA PHE A 11 1.97 4.23 -6.41
C PHE A 11 2.72 3.14 -5.66
N VAL A 12 2.34 2.88 -4.42
CA VAL A 12 3.02 1.93 -3.54
C VAL A 12 2.04 0.84 -3.14
N CYS A 13 2.49 -0.41 -3.18
CA CYS A 13 1.77 -1.60 -2.73
C CYS A 13 2.78 -2.65 -2.25
N GLY A 14 2.29 -3.72 -1.60
CA GLY A 14 3.12 -4.87 -1.21
C GLY A 14 3.19 -5.13 0.30
N LEU A 15 4.24 -5.85 0.69
CA LEU A 15 4.50 -6.31 2.05
C LEU A 15 5.89 -5.83 2.50
N ALA A 16 6.13 -5.47 3.76
CA ALA A 16 5.18 -5.36 4.86
C ALA A 16 4.70 -3.91 5.04
N LEU A 17 3.39 -3.71 5.24
CA LEU A 17 2.76 -2.38 5.39
C LEU A 17 3.42 -1.53 6.48
N ASP A 18 3.79 -2.17 7.58
CA ASP A 18 4.34 -1.60 8.80
C ASP A 18 5.85 -1.30 8.74
N PHE A 19 6.54 -1.74 7.69
CA PHE A 19 7.97 -1.51 7.48
C PHE A 19 8.23 -0.96 6.08
N CYS A 20 8.53 -1.84 5.12
CA CYS A 20 9.00 -1.47 3.79
C CYS A 20 8.07 -0.50 3.07
N VAL A 21 6.76 -0.70 3.20
CA VAL A 21 5.76 0.16 2.54
C VAL A 21 5.68 1.51 3.22
N LEU A 22 5.65 1.54 4.56
CA LEU A 22 5.66 2.76 5.35
C LEU A 22 6.87 3.62 5.02
N ASP A 23 8.07 3.03 5.12
CA ASP A 23 9.33 3.73 4.84
C ASP A 23 9.41 4.19 3.38
N THR A 24 8.94 3.37 2.43
CA THR A 24 8.89 3.77 1.01
C THR A 24 8.02 5.01 0.80
N CYS A 25 6.84 5.06 1.43
CA CYS A 25 5.94 6.20 1.30
C CYS A 25 6.54 7.47 1.90
N LEU A 26 7.10 7.39 3.11
CA LEU A 26 7.70 8.55 3.79
C LEU A 26 8.94 9.05 3.04
N ASN A 27 9.81 8.15 2.62
CA ASN A 27 11.00 8.50 1.84
C ASN A 27 10.63 9.10 0.47
N ALA A 28 9.54 8.66 -0.14
CA ALA A 28 9.06 9.24 -1.39
C ALA A 28 8.53 10.67 -1.20
N LEU A 29 7.83 10.95 -0.10
CA LEU A 29 7.42 12.31 0.23
C LEU A 29 8.65 13.21 0.46
N ASP A 30 9.64 12.74 1.21
CA ASP A 30 10.89 13.47 1.47
C ASP A 30 11.72 13.70 0.20
N ALA A 31 11.71 12.71 -0.71
CA ALA A 31 12.36 12.82 -2.02
C ALA A 31 11.64 13.80 -3.00
N GLY A 32 10.52 14.42 -2.59
CA GLY A 32 9.84 15.45 -3.36
C GLY A 32 8.88 14.93 -4.41
N PHE A 33 8.38 13.69 -4.28
CA PHE A 33 7.28 13.23 -5.14
C PHE A 33 6.03 14.09 -4.89
N SER A 34 5.42 14.57 -5.96
CA SER A 34 4.22 15.44 -5.87
C SER A 34 3.00 14.72 -5.30
N SER A 35 2.93 13.39 -5.44
CA SER A 35 1.88 12.59 -4.82
C SER A 35 2.35 11.16 -4.60
N VAL A 36 2.03 10.63 -3.41
CA VAL A 36 2.28 9.24 -3.05
C VAL A 36 0.93 8.61 -2.70
N LEU A 37 0.56 7.55 -3.42
CA LEU A 37 -0.68 6.80 -3.22
C LEU A 37 -0.34 5.38 -2.77
N LEU A 38 -0.81 5.00 -1.59
CA LEU A 38 -0.77 3.63 -1.12
C LEU A 38 -2.04 2.89 -1.56
N ILE A 39 -1.85 1.75 -2.22
CA ILE A 39 -2.91 0.83 -2.66
C ILE A 39 -3.18 -0.18 -1.55
N LEU A 40 -4.20 0.09 -0.74
CA LEU A 40 -4.48 -0.63 0.50
C LEU A 40 -4.93 -2.07 0.28
N ASP A 41 -5.72 -2.32 -0.76
CA ASP A 41 -6.18 -3.65 -1.15
C ASP A 41 -5.07 -4.51 -1.77
N ALA A 42 -3.93 -3.90 -2.11
CA ALA A 42 -2.71 -4.59 -2.55
C ALA A 42 -1.56 -4.51 -1.52
N ALA A 43 -1.86 -4.13 -0.27
CA ALA A 43 -0.87 -4.06 0.81
C ALA A 43 -1.36 -4.76 2.08
N ARG A 44 -0.44 -5.32 2.87
CA ARG A 44 -0.79 -5.97 4.15
C ARG A 44 0.32 -5.80 5.18
N ALA A 45 -0.05 -5.62 6.45
CA ALA A 45 0.90 -5.62 7.55
C ALA A 45 1.52 -7.01 7.75
N ALA A 46 2.76 -7.05 8.22
CA ALA A 46 3.40 -8.29 8.60
C ALA A 46 2.59 -8.97 9.71
N HIS A 47 2.21 -10.23 9.45
CA HIS A 47 1.48 -11.05 10.41
C HIS A 47 2.21 -12.37 10.62
N ILE A 48 2.78 -12.56 11.81
CA ILE A 48 3.44 -13.78 12.25
C ILE A 48 2.62 -14.36 13.40
N PRO A 49 1.93 -15.50 13.20
CA PRO A 49 1.13 -16.13 14.25
C PRO A 49 1.96 -16.35 15.53
N GLY A 50 1.44 -15.93 16.68
CA GLY A 50 2.11 -16.09 17.97
C GLY A 50 3.18 -15.05 18.30
N VAL A 51 3.46 -14.09 17.41
CA VAL A 51 4.42 -12.99 17.64
C VAL A 51 3.70 -11.65 17.54
N GLY A 52 3.74 -10.86 18.61
CA GLY A 52 3.11 -9.53 18.68
C GLY A 52 2.67 -9.17 20.09
N ALA A 53 2.45 -7.89 20.36
CA ALA A 53 2.28 -7.37 21.72
C ALA A 53 1.14 -8.03 22.54
N HIS A 54 0.11 -8.60 21.90
CA HIS A 54 -1.01 -9.24 22.59
C HIS A 54 -1.69 -10.36 21.76
N GLY A 55 -0.91 -11.24 21.11
CA GLY A 55 -1.49 -12.42 20.42
C GLY A 55 -2.28 -12.12 19.13
N SER A 56 -2.29 -10.87 18.66
CA SER A 56 -2.90 -10.49 17.38
C SER A 56 -2.12 -10.95 16.15
N GLY A 57 -0.89 -11.43 16.34
CA GLY A 57 0.03 -11.83 15.29
C GLY A 57 0.60 -10.69 14.45
N PHE A 58 0.21 -9.43 14.68
CA PHE A 58 0.77 -8.27 14.01
C PHE A 58 1.91 -7.65 14.82
N LEU A 59 2.99 -7.27 14.15
CA LEU A 59 4.13 -6.59 14.78
C LEU A 59 3.76 -5.16 15.20
N THR A 60 3.05 -4.44 14.34
CA THR A 60 2.47 -3.12 14.62
C THR A 60 0.97 -3.11 14.32
N PRO A 61 0.12 -2.49 15.15
CA PRO A 61 -1.30 -2.38 14.85
C PRO A 61 -1.52 -1.67 13.50
N PRO A 62 -2.19 -2.29 12.52
CA PRO A 62 -2.31 -1.73 11.18
C PRO A 62 -3.01 -0.37 11.18
N ALA A 63 -4.00 -0.17 12.06
CA ALA A 63 -4.68 1.12 12.23
C ALA A 63 -3.72 2.27 12.58
N SER A 64 -2.70 2.00 13.42
CA SER A 64 -1.71 3.02 13.80
C SER A 64 -0.78 3.38 12.65
N VAL A 65 -0.45 2.42 11.78
CA VAL A 65 0.36 2.65 10.58
C VAL A 65 -0.41 3.49 9.56
N LEU A 66 -1.70 3.17 9.36
CA LEU A 66 -2.57 3.94 8.48
C LEU A 66 -2.75 5.37 8.96
N ALA A 67 -2.89 5.59 10.28
CA ALA A 67 -2.94 6.93 10.84
C ALA A 67 -1.65 7.71 10.51
N LYS A 68 -0.48 7.13 10.77
CA LYS A 68 0.82 7.75 10.44
C LYS A 68 0.95 8.12 8.96
N LEU A 69 0.54 7.23 8.06
CA LEU A 69 0.58 7.48 6.62
C LEU A 69 -0.33 8.64 6.21
N ARG A 70 -1.55 8.69 6.75
CA ARG A 70 -2.49 9.80 6.50
C ARG A 70 -1.95 11.12 7.04
N ASP A 71 -1.42 11.11 8.26
CA ASP A 71 -0.88 12.30 8.91
C ASP A 71 0.35 12.85 8.15
N ALA A 72 1.13 11.97 7.52
CA ALA A 72 2.25 12.34 6.65
C ALA A 72 1.80 12.90 5.29
N GLY A 73 0.52 12.84 4.94
CA GLY A 73 0.01 13.30 3.65
C GLY A 73 0.03 12.26 2.52
N VAL A 74 0.20 10.98 2.86
CA VAL A 74 0.06 9.88 1.89
C VAL A 74 -1.40 9.67 1.56
N LEU A 75 -1.73 9.61 0.27
CA LEU A 75 -3.07 9.27 -0.18
C LEU A 75 -3.30 7.77 0.00
N LEU A 76 -4.50 7.39 0.43
CA LEU A 76 -4.92 6.00 0.56
C LEU A 76 -5.98 5.71 -0.50
N GLY A 77 -5.80 4.62 -1.26
CA GLY A 77 -6.74 4.22 -2.30
C GLY A 77 -6.78 2.71 -2.51
N SER A 78 -7.62 2.29 -3.44
CA SER A 78 -7.75 0.92 -3.92
C SER A 78 -7.24 0.79 -5.35
N ILE A 79 -7.01 -0.43 -5.82
CA ILE A 79 -6.62 -0.71 -7.21
C ILE A 79 -7.64 -0.13 -8.20
N GLU A 80 -8.93 -0.17 -7.83
CA GLU A 80 -10.06 0.35 -8.60
C GLU A 80 -9.95 1.86 -8.83
N SER A 81 -9.49 2.60 -7.83
CA SER A 81 -9.32 4.06 -7.91
C SER A 81 -8.20 4.50 -8.87
N VAL A 82 -7.29 3.58 -9.23
CA VAL A 82 -6.13 3.86 -10.09
C VAL A 82 -6.34 3.36 -11.51
N CYS A 83 -6.84 2.13 -11.66
CA CYS A 83 -7.01 1.51 -12.96
C CYS A 83 -8.37 1.88 -13.61
N GLY A 84 -9.34 2.38 -12.86
CA GLY A 84 -10.70 2.56 -13.34
C GLY A 84 -11.47 1.23 -13.45
N ALA A 85 -12.78 1.27 -13.24
CA ALA A 85 -13.63 0.08 -13.20
C ALA A 85 -13.63 -0.71 -14.52
N ASP A 86 -13.39 -0.03 -15.64
CA ASP A 86 -13.45 -0.62 -16.98
C ASP A 86 -12.23 -1.52 -17.31
N LEU A 87 -11.05 -1.23 -16.77
CA LEU A 87 -9.85 -2.06 -16.94
C LEU A 87 -9.91 -3.36 -16.12
N LEU A 88 -10.70 -3.37 -15.04
CA LEU A 88 -10.91 -4.55 -14.19
C LEU A 88 -12.03 -5.48 -14.71
N HIS A 89 -12.87 -5.01 -15.63
CA HIS A 89 -13.90 -5.81 -16.30
C HIS A 89 -13.45 -6.44 -17.64
N CYS A 90 -12.17 -6.27 -18.04
CA CYS A 90 -11.63 -7.03 -19.17
C CYS A 90 -11.72 -8.53 -18.82
N PRO A 91 -12.32 -9.38 -19.67
CA PRO A 91 -12.33 -10.83 -19.45
C PRO A 91 -10.91 -11.45 -19.36
N CYS A 92 -9.91 -10.65 -19.74
CA CYS A 92 -8.47 -10.84 -19.72
C CYS A 92 -7.86 -10.80 -18.30
N THR A 93 -8.44 -10.01 -17.39
CA THR A 93 -7.94 -9.78 -16.01
C THR A 93 -8.64 -10.64 -14.96
N LEU A 94 -9.54 -11.56 -15.37
CA LEU A 94 -10.29 -12.43 -14.46
C LEU A 94 -9.42 -13.31 -13.53
N GLY A 95 -8.15 -13.51 -13.86
CA GLY A 95 -7.18 -14.20 -12.99
C GLY A 95 -6.83 -13.44 -11.69
N LEU A 96 -7.11 -12.13 -11.60
CA LEU A 96 -6.86 -11.33 -10.38
C LEU A 96 -8.03 -11.34 -9.37
N ASN A 97 -9.22 -11.82 -9.74
CA ASN A 97 -10.38 -11.88 -8.82
C ASN A 97 -10.27 -13.00 -7.76
N LEU A 98 -9.20 -13.81 -7.79
CA LEU A 98 -8.92 -14.86 -6.80
C LEU A 98 -8.42 -14.37 -5.44
N LEU A 99 -8.20 -13.06 -5.26
CA LEU A 99 -7.69 -12.47 -4.02
C LEU A 99 -8.74 -11.72 -3.18
N ARG A 100 -10.04 -11.76 -3.53
CA ARG A 100 -11.09 -11.28 -2.63
C ARG A 100 -11.35 -12.34 -1.55
N PRO A 101 -11.07 -12.09 -0.26
CA PRO A 101 -11.52 -12.99 0.79
C PRO A 101 -13.06 -12.86 0.91
N HIS A 102 -13.73 -14.02 0.96
CA HIS A 102 -15.14 -14.16 1.31
C HIS A 102 -15.41 -13.69 2.75
#